data_AF-A0A3B9F7C2-F1
#
_entry.id   AF-A0A3B9F7C2-F1
#
_cell.length_a   1.000
_cell.length_b   1.000
_cell.length_c   1.000
_cell.angle_alpha   90.00
_cell.angle_beta   90.00
_cell.angle_gamma   90.00
#
_symmetry.space_group_name_H-M   'P 1'
#
loop_
_entity.id
_entity.type
_entity.pdbx_description
1 polymer ?
#
loop_
_entity_poly.entity_id
_entity_poly.type
_entity_poly.pdbx_seq_one_letter_code
_entity_poly.pdbx_strand_id
1 'polypeptide(L)'
;MKISDIGEHKLLQLIYKYCPKDAVGDDAAILNPIPDCSLVVTTDVLVDKVHFSKMTTSPFDVGWRGVAANLSDIAAMGASPLGITVGLGLPGDVDISWVDDLYQGMTACLQAYNTPIVGGDLVRSSVIFLAITAFGQVCPTRIIRRNCARVGDAIIVTGQHGA
;
A
#
# COMPACT_ATOMS: atom_id res chain seq x y z
N MET A 1 -19.10 -7.80 22.42
CA MET A 1 -19.16 -7.29 21.04
C MET A 1 -17.90 -7.77 20.33
N LYS A 2 -18.07 -8.40 19.17
CA LYS A 2 -17.00 -8.92 18.30
C LYS A 2 -16.84 -8.01 17.08
N ILE A 3 -15.74 -8.16 16.34
CA ILE A 3 -15.49 -7.40 15.09
C ILE A 3 -16.64 -7.58 14.08
N SER A 4 -17.20 -8.79 14.00
CA SER A 4 -18.36 -9.13 13.16
C SER A 4 -19.60 -8.27 13.42
N ASP A 5 -19.71 -7.68 14.61
CA ASP A 5 -20.93 -6.99 15.06
C ASP A 5 -20.95 -5.50 14.67
N ILE A 6 -19.80 -4.94 14.29
CA ILE A 6 -19.64 -3.48 14.10
C ILE A 6 -19.25 -3.07 12.69
N GLY A 7 -18.65 -3.97 11.91
CA GLY A 7 -18.15 -3.67 10.57
C GLY A 7 -16.93 -2.74 10.58
N GLU A 8 -16.32 -2.59 9.40
CA GLU A 8 -15.05 -1.88 9.23
C GLU A 8 -15.13 -0.40 9.65
N HIS A 9 -16.15 0.33 9.18
CA HIS A 9 -16.23 1.78 9.43
C HIS A 9 -16.24 2.13 10.93
N LYS A 10 -17.02 1.40 11.73
CA LYS A 10 -17.05 1.62 13.19
C LYS A 10 -15.75 1.15 13.86
N LEU A 11 -15.12 0.10 13.35
CA LEU A 11 -13.80 -0.34 13.82
C LEU A 11 -12.73 0.71 13.53
N LEU A 12 -12.73 1.34 12.36
CA LEU A 12 -11.84 2.45 12.03
C LEU A 12 -12.05 3.64 12.98
N GLN A 13 -13.31 4.03 13.25
CA GLN A 13 -13.59 5.08 14.24
C GLN A 13 -13.06 4.73 15.64
N LEU A 14 -13.03 3.45 16.02
CA LEU A 14 -12.42 3.01 17.27
C LEU A 14 -10.89 3.18 17.24
N ILE A 15 -10.25 2.80 16.13
CA ILE A 15 -8.79 2.89 15.93
C ILE A 15 -8.34 4.36 15.86
N TYR A 16 -9.08 5.22 15.16
CA TYR A 16 -8.75 6.64 14.98
C TYR A 16 -8.64 7.41 16.30
N LYS A 17 -9.21 6.90 17.40
CA LYS A 17 -9.03 7.47 18.75
C LYS A 17 -7.58 7.43 19.23
N TYR A 18 -6.77 6.52 18.68
CA TYR A 18 -5.36 6.37 18.99
C TYR A 18 -4.44 7.10 18.00
N CYS A 19 -5.02 7.70 16.95
CA CYS A 19 -4.28 8.46 15.95
C CYS A 19 -4.31 9.96 16.31
N PRO A 20 -3.23 10.71 16.02
CA PRO A 20 -3.30 12.17 16.07
C PRO A 20 -4.41 12.68 15.16
N LYS A 21 -5.02 13.79 15.57
CA LYS A 21 -6.04 14.46 14.76
C LYS A 21 -5.45 14.84 13.40
N ASP A 22 -6.22 14.63 12.33
CA ASP A 22 -5.86 14.95 10.94
C ASP A 22 -4.67 14.15 10.37
N ALA A 23 -4.20 13.11 11.07
CA ALA A 23 -3.12 12.23 10.58
C ALA A 23 -3.61 11.06 9.71
N VAL A 24 -4.91 10.77 9.72
CA VAL A 24 -5.54 9.63 9.03
C VAL A 24 -6.71 10.11 8.19
N GLY A 25 -6.90 9.51 7.00
CA GLY A 25 -8.04 9.79 6.10
C GLY A 25 -7.66 10.05 4.64
N ASP A 26 -6.40 10.40 4.37
CA ASP A 26 -5.81 10.45 3.03
C ASP A 26 -5.30 9.06 2.57
N ASP A 27 -4.83 8.95 1.32
CA ASP A 27 -4.28 7.72 0.74
C ASP A 27 -2.99 7.25 1.42
N ALA A 28 -2.21 8.18 1.99
CA ALA A 28 -1.00 7.85 2.74
C ALA A 28 -0.74 8.88 3.86
N ALA A 29 0.05 8.48 4.86
CA ALA A 29 0.46 9.35 5.94
C ALA A 29 1.60 10.29 5.52
N ILE A 30 1.58 11.52 6.01
CA ILE A 30 2.64 12.51 5.77
C ILE A 30 3.43 12.72 7.06
N LEU A 31 4.75 12.59 6.95
CA LEU A 31 5.73 12.88 8.00
C LEU A 31 6.66 14.00 7.52
N ASN A 32 7.01 14.92 8.40
CA ASN A 32 7.91 16.05 8.07
C ASN A 32 9.20 15.94 8.89
N PRO A 33 10.09 14.97 8.59
CA PRO A 33 11.30 14.76 9.38
C PRO A 33 12.33 15.89 9.18
N ILE A 34 12.31 16.56 8.03
CA ILE A 34 13.19 17.68 7.68
C ILE A 34 12.40 18.80 6.99
N PRO A 35 12.89 20.06 7.01
CA PRO A 35 12.30 21.13 6.23
C PRO A 35 12.28 20.83 4.72
N ASP A 36 11.29 21.40 4.03
CA ASP A 36 11.15 21.38 2.55
C ASP A 36 11.05 20.00 1.87
N CYS A 37 10.98 18.92 2.65
CA CYS A 37 10.75 17.56 2.16
C CYS A 37 9.80 16.82 3.10
N SER A 38 8.64 16.45 2.57
CA SER A 38 7.66 15.62 3.27
C SER A 38 7.85 14.16 2.84
N LEU A 39 7.97 13.28 3.82
CA LEU A 39 7.95 11.84 3.64
C LEU A 39 6.49 11.37 3.60
N VAL A 40 6.16 10.54 2.62
CA VAL A 40 4.84 9.95 2.44
C VAL A 40 4.95 8.44 2.66
N VAL A 41 4.07 7.87 3.49
CA VAL A 41 4.14 6.46 3.88
C VAL A 41 2.76 5.83 3.78
N THR A 42 2.62 4.77 3.00
CA THR A 42 1.40 3.93 2.94
C THR A 42 1.74 2.49 3.30
N THR A 43 0.73 1.69 3.62
CA THR A 43 0.87 0.25 3.79
C THR A 43 -0.40 -0.46 3.37
N ASP A 44 -0.26 -1.41 2.45
CA ASP A 44 -1.32 -2.34 2.08
C ASP A 44 -1.01 -3.76 2.51
N VAL A 45 -2.06 -4.51 2.81
CA VAL A 45 -1.98 -5.93 3.16
C VAL A 45 -2.84 -6.77 2.22
N LEU A 46 -2.20 -7.72 1.54
CA LEU A 46 -2.86 -8.73 0.72
C LEU A 46 -2.83 -10.07 1.46
N VAL A 47 -3.95 -10.78 1.45
CA VAL A 47 -4.14 -12.04 2.18
C VAL A 47 -4.73 -13.07 1.22
N ASP A 48 -4.15 -14.27 1.19
CA ASP A 48 -4.63 -15.39 0.40
C ASP A 48 -6.09 -15.71 0.76
N LYS A 49 -6.89 -16.02 -0.27
CA LYS A 49 -8.35 -16.23 -0.25
C LYS A 49 -9.19 -15.01 0.11
N VAL A 50 -8.59 -13.85 0.38
CA VAL A 50 -9.30 -12.57 0.53
C VAL A 50 -9.03 -11.67 -0.68
N HIS A 51 -7.75 -11.46 -1.01
CA HIS A 51 -7.33 -10.53 -2.05
C HIS A 51 -6.84 -11.22 -3.32
N PHE A 52 -6.30 -12.43 -3.17
CA PHE A 52 -5.78 -13.27 -4.24
C PHE A 52 -5.98 -14.74 -3.89
N SER A 53 -5.77 -15.62 -4.85
CA SER A 53 -5.70 -17.07 -4.62
C SER A 53 -4.95 -17.73 -5.78
N LYS A 54 -4.47 -18.96 -5.57
CA LYS A 54 -3.87 -19.76 -6.65
C LYS A 54 -4.78 -19.95 -7.87
N MET A 55 -6.10 -19.81 -7.71
CA MET A 55 -7.06 -19.94 -8.82
C MET A 55 -7.23 -18.66 -9.63
N THR A 56 -6.96 -17.50 -9.03
CA THR A 56 -7.31 -16.18 -9.60
C THR A 56 -6.08 -15.38 -10.02
N THR A 57 -4.93 -15.62 -9.40
CA THR A 57 -3.78 -14.72 -9.50
C THR A 57 -2.50 -15.51 -9.34
N SER A 58 -1.59 -15.39 -10.31
CA SER A 58 -0.27 -16.00 -10.21
C SER A 58 0.57 -15.34 -9.11
N PRO A 59 1.62 -15.97 -8.58
CA PRO A 59 2.47 -15.35 -7.55
C PRO A 59 3.12 -14.07 -8.07
N PHE A 60 3.59 -14.09 -9.32
CA PHE A 60 4.10 -12.90 -10.02
C PHE A 60 3.08 -11.76 -10.01
N ASP A 61 1.83 -12.03 -10.39
CA ASP A 61 0.78 -11.00 -10.43
C ASP A 61 0.41 -10.50 -9.02
N VAL A 62 0.49 -11.35 -7.99
CA VAL A 62 0.32 -10.93 -6.59
C VAL A 62 1.40 -9.92 -6.20
N GLY A 63 2.65 -10.22 -6.55
CA GLY A 63 3.79 -9.35 -6.25
C GLY A 63 3.69 -8.01 -6.98
N TRP A 64 3.41 -8.06 -8.28
CA TRP A 64 3.19 -6.87 -9.11
C TRP A 64 2.04 -6.02 -8.54
N ARG A 65 0.88 -6.63 -8.29
CA ARG A 65 -0.30 -5.92 -7.80
C ARG A 65 -0.08 -5.30 -6.42
N GLY A 66 0.59 -6.01 -5.51
CA GLY A 66 0.90 -5.48 -4.17
C GLY A 66 1.76 -4.23 -4.22
N VAL A 67 2.78 -4.23 -5.07
CA VAL A 67 3.61 -3.03 -5.32
C VAL A 67 2.78 -1.93 -5.99
N ALA A 68 2.04 -2.26 -7.04
CA ALA A 68 1.27 -1.28 -7.81
C ALA A 68 0.24 -0.54 -6.95
N ALA A 69 -0.42 -1.23 -6.01
CA ALA A 69 -1.36 -0.60 -5.07
C ALA A 69 -0.65 0.47 -4.21
N ASN A 70 0.46 0.10 -3.57
CA ASN A 70 1.23 1.05 -2.74
C ASN A 70 1.79 2.23 -3.56
N LEU A 71 2.32 1.97 -4.76
CA LEU A 71 2.82 3.04 -5.63
C LEU A 71 1.69 3.98 -6.09
N SER A 72 0.47 3.45 -6.25
CA SER A 72 -0.71 4.25 -6.57
C SER A 72 -1.03 5.25 -5.46
N ASP A 73 -0.99 4.84 -4.19
CA ASP A 73 -1.20 5.75 -3.06
C ASP A 73 -0.12 6.83 -2.97
N ILE A 74 1.16 6.45 -3.17
CA ILE A 74 2.27 7.40 -3.22
C ILE A 74 2.03 8.44 -4.33
N ALA A 75 1.63 7.99 -5.52
CA ALA A 75 1.33 8.88 -6.65
C ALA A 75 0.09 9.77 -6.37
N ALA A 76 -0.95 9.23 -5.72
CA ALA A 76 -2.17 9.97 -5.36
C ALA A 76 -1.88 11.16 -4.42
N MET A 77 -0.84 11.05 -3.60
CA MET A 77 -0.36 12.13 -2.73
C MET A 77 0.58 13.13 -3.42
N GLY A 78 0.86 12.95 -4.71
CA GLY A 78 1.81 13.76 -5.49
C GLY A 78 3.28 13.43 -5.21
N ALA A 79 3.56 12.30 -4.57
CA ALA A 79 4.91 11.91 -4.16
C ALA A 79 5.61 11.01 -5.18
N SER A 80 6.95 11.04 -5.15
CA SER A 80 7.79 10.10 -5.88
C SER A 80 8.27 8.99 -4.95
N PRO A 81 8.25 7.72 -5.37
CA PRO A 81 8.67 6.61 -4.52
C PRO A 81 10.16 6.63 -4.22
N LEU A 82 10.53 6.23 -3.00
CA LEU A 82 11.90 6.11 -2.50
C LEU A 82 12.33 4.65 -2.31
N GLY A 83 11.40 3.79 -1.92
CA GLY A 83 11.65 2.38 -1.66
C GLY A 83 10.48 1.71 -0.98
N ILE A 84 10.51 0.39 -0.90
CA ILE A 84 9.50 -0.40 -0.18
C ILE A 84 10.13 -1.38 0.81
N THR A 85 9.39 -1.70 1.88
CA THR A 85 9.68 -2.86 2.73
C THR A 85 8.58 -3.90 2.60
N VAL A 86 8.95 -5.18 2.71
CA VAL A 86 8.03 -6.31 2.51
C VAL A 86 7.96 -7.17 3.77
N GLY A 87 6.81 -7.19 4.43
CA GLY A 87 6.45 -8.20 5.43
C GLY A 87 5.76 -9.39 4.76
N LEU A 88 6.35 -10.58 4.84
CA LEU A 88 5.84 -11.78 4.20
C LEU A 88 5.56 -12.86 5.25
N GLY A 89 4.33 -13.38 5.28
CA GLY A 89 3.95 -14.49 6.14
C GLY A 89 3.54 -15.70 5.34
N LEU A 90 4.18 -16.85 5.56
CA LEU A 90 3.98 -18.06 4.76
C LEU A 90 3.86 -19.33 5.62
N PRO A 91 3.03 -20.30 5.20
CA PRO A 91 3.17 -21.69 5.64
C PRO A 91 4.51 -22.30 5.20
N GLY A 92 5.00 -23.28 5.96
CA GLY A 92 6.31 -23.91 5.70
C GLY A 92 6.32 -24.90 4.53
N ASP A 93 5.15 -25.23 3.99
CA ASP A 93 4.93 -26.12 2.84
C ASP A 93 4.75 -25.36 1.52
N VAL A 94 4.95 -24.03 1.51
CA VAL A 94 4.95 -23.22 0.29
C VAL A 94 6.25 -23.46 -0.49
N ASP A 95 6.12 -23.74 -1.79
CA ASP A 95 7.26 -23.93 -2.69
C ASP A 95 8.12 -22.67 -2.79
N ILE A 96 9.44 -22.85 -2.81
CA ILE A 96 10.40 -21.74 -2.93
C ILE A 96 10.19 -20.97 -4.23
N SER A 97 9.84 -21.65 -5.33
CA SER A 97 9.55 -21.01 -6.62
C SER A 97 8.38 -20.03 -6.53
N TRP A 98 7.41 -20.27 -5.65
CA TRP A 98 6.30 -19.33 -5.44
C TRP A 98 6.80 -17.99 -4.90
N VAL A 99 7.76 -18.02 -3.97
CA VAL A 99 8.37 -16.81 -3.40
C VAL A 99 9.25 -16.11 -4.42
N ASP A 100 10.01 -16.86 -5.22
CA ASP A 100 10.83 -16.29 -6.29
C ASP A 100 9.96 -15.56 -7.32
N ASP A 101 8.91 -16.22 -7.83
CA ASP A 101 7.95 -15.63 -8.77
C ASP A 101 7.28 -14.37 -8.21
N LEU A 102 6.90 -14.40 -6.92
CA LEU A 102 6.34 -13.24 -6.22
C LEU A 102 7.30 -12.03 -6.27
N TYR A 103 8.56 -12.22 -5.89
CA TYR A 103 9.55 -11.14 -5.87
C TYR A 103 9.97 -10.70 -7.28
N GLN A 104 9.94 -11.59 -8.27
CA GLN A 104 10.11 -11.21 -9.68
C GLN A 104 9.00 -10.25 -10.12
N GLY A 105 7.74 -10.52 -9.76
CA GLY A 105 6.60 -9.63 -10.02
C GLY A 105 6.73 -8.26 -9.37
N MET A 106 7.16 -8.23 -8.10
CA MET A 106 7.45 -6.97 -7.40
C MET A 106 8.54 -6.17 -8.11
N THR A 107 9.65 -6.83 -8.45
CA THR A 107 10.81 -6.20 -9.10
C THR A 107 10.45 -5.63 -10.46
N ALA A 108 9.68 -6.38 -11.25
CA ALA A 108 9.24 -5.95 -12.56
C ALA A 108 8.35 -4.68 -12.49
N CYS A 109 7.48 -4.58 -11.47
CA CYS A 109 6.66 -3.39 -11.24
C CYS A 109 7.52 -2.17 -10.84
N LEU A 110 8.47 -2.39 -9.94
CA LEU A 110 9.35 -1.35 -9.40
C LEU A 110 10.36 -0.79 -10.43
N GLN A 111 10.76 -1.60 -11.41
CA GLN A 111 11.79 -1.26 -12.38
C GLN A 111 11.47 0.02 -13.15
N ALA A 112 10.21 0.24 -13.52
CA ALA A 112 9.76 1.44 -14.24
C ALA A 112 9.97 2.74 -13.45
N TYR A 113 10.06 2.64 -12.11
CA TYR A 113 10.18 3.77 -11.21
C TYR A 113 11.55 3.84 -10.51
N ASN A 114 12.49 2.96 -10.91
CA ASN A 114 13.83 2.82 -10.30
C ASN A 114 13.77 2.77 -8.76
N THR A 115 12.74 2.09 -8.23
CA THR A 115 12.44 2.04 -6.79
C THR A 115 12.94 0.73 -6.19
N PRO A 116 13.79 0.75 -5.14
CA PRO A 116 14.31 -0.49 -4.55
C PRO A 116 13.37 -1.13 -3.53
N ILE A 117 13.48 -2.45 -3.38
CA ILE A 117 13.09 -3.14 -2.15
C ILE A 117 14.23 -2.95 -1.14
N VAL A 118 13.97 -2.26 -0.04
CA VAL A 118 15.02 -1.82 0.91
C VAL A 118 15.06 -2.63 2.20
N GLY A 119 14.12 -3.54 2.39
CA GLY A 119 14.08 -4.41 3.57
C GLY A 119 12.78 -5.18 3.68
N GLY A 120 12.58 -5.81 4.83
CA GLY A 120 11.40 -6.61 5.07
C GLY A 120 11.53 -7.49 6.31
N ASP A 121 10.50 -8.31 6.51
CA ASP A 121 10.45 -9.34 7.53
C ASP A 121 9.78 -10.60 6.97
N LEU A 122 10.20 -11.77 7.44
CA LEU A 122 9.65 -13.06 7.03
C LEU A 122 9.22 -13.85 8.26
N VAL A 123 7.95 -14.24 8.29
CA VAL A 123 7.38 -14.98 9.41
C VAL A 123 6.70 -16.26 8.96
N ARG A 124 6.72 -17.27 9.85
CA ARG A 124 5.87 -18.45 9.69
C ARG A 124 4.42 -18.05 9.97
N SER A 125 3.51 -18.41 9.08
CA SER A 125 2.08 -18.12 9.18
C SER A 125 1.25 -19.33 8.76
N SER A 126 0.01 -19.43 9.22
CA SER A 126 -0.95 -20.44 8.73
C SER A 126 -1.60 -20.04 7.40
N VAL A 127 -1.49 -18.76 7.01
CA VAL A 127 -2.06 -18.19 5.78
C VAL A 127 -0.99 -17.36 5.09
N ILE A 128 -0.93 -17.42 3.76
CA ILE A 128 -0.06 -16.54 2.99
C ILE A 128 -0.58 -15.11 3.07
N PHE A 129 0.24 -14.18 3.56
CA PHE A 129 -0.05 -12.76 3.48
C PHE A 129 1.19 -11.97 3.09
N LEU A 130 0.95 -10.82 2.48
CA LEU A 130 1.94 -9.87 2.01
C LEU A 130 1.54 -8.49 2.54
N ALA A 131 2.37 -7.89 3.37
CA ALA A 131 2.26 -6.51 3.83
C ALA A 131 3.38 -5.71 3.18
N ILE A 132 3.05 -4.71 2.37
CA ILE A 132 4.04 -3.81 1.77
C ILE A 132 3.87 -2.45 2.39
N THR A 133 4.99 -1.85 2.81
CA THR A 133 5.04 -0.43 3.19
C THR A 133 5.88 0.29 2.16
N ALA A 134 5.32 1.30 1.51
CA ALA A 134 6.04 2.15 0.58
C ALA A 134 6.38 3.50 1.21
N PHE A 135 7.58 3.99 0.88
CA PHE A 135 8.06 5.31 1.25
C PHE A 135 8.15 6.14 -0.02
N GLY A 136 7.65 7.37 0.03
CA GLY A 136 7.78 8.36 -1.02
C GLY A 136 8.16 9.72 -0.45
N GLN A 137 8.53 10.65 -1.32
CA GLN A 137 8.81 12.02 -0.93
C GLN A 137 8.12 13.02 -1.84
N VAL A 138 7.78 14.16 -1.27
CA VAL A 138 7.13 15.26 -1.99
C VAL A 138 7.53 16.59 -1.38
N CYS A 139 7.64 17.62 -2.22
CA CYS A 139 7.77 18.99 -1.72
C CYS A 139 6.48 19.38 -0.98
N PRO A 140 6.54 19.99 0.22
CA PRO A 140 5.33 20.33 0.98
C PRO A 140 4.28 21.12 0.20
N THR A 141 4.71 21.93 -0.78
CA THR A 141 3.83 22.75 -1.64
C THR A 141 3.11 21.98 -2.74
N ARG A 142 3.46 20.70 -2.95
CA ARG A 142 2.91 19.83 -4.02
C ARG A 142 2.11 18.66 -3.48
N ILE A 143 1.93 18.58 -2.17
CA ILE A 143 1.13 17.53 -1.54
C ILE A 143 -0.32 17.63 -2.03
N ILE A 144 -0.87 16.51 -2.45
CA ILE A 144 -2.29 16.36 -2.77
C ILE A 144 -2.99 15.74 -1.55
N ARG A 145 -4.16 16.28 -1.18
CA ARG A 145 -4.99 15.78 -0.08
C ARG A 145 -6.46 15.75 -0.48
N ARG A 146 -7.20 14.79 0.08
CA ARG A 146 -8.64 14.61 -0.17
C ARG A 146 -9.50 15.75 0.37
N ASN A 147 -8.99 16.53 1.34
CA ASN A 147 -9.72 17.62 1.99
C ASN A 147 -9.44 19.02 1.40
N CYS A 148 -8.77 19.12 0.25
CA CYS A 148 -8.35 20.39 -0.34
C CYS A 148 -9.22 20.87 -1.54
N ALA A 149 -10.21 20.09 -1.97
CA ALA A 149 -11.12 20.44 -3.06
C ALA A 149 -11.94 21.70 -2.74
N ARG A 150 -12.20 22.53 -3.76
CA ARG A 150 -12.92 23.81 -3.64
C ARG A 150 -14.08 23.88 -4.63
N VAL A 151 -15.06 24.72 -4.30
CA VAL A 151 -16.17 25.03 -5.23
C VAL A 151 -15.59 25.64 -6.51
N GLY A 152 -15.94 25.05 -7.65
CA GLY A 152 -15.44 25.43 -8.97
C GLY A 152 -14.33 24.53 -9.52
N ASP A 153 -13.77 23.63 -8.69
CA ASP A 153 -12.82 22.63 -9.18
C ASP A 153 -13.51 21.61 -10.10
N ALA A 154 -12.77 21.15 -11.12
CA ALA A 154 -13.21 20.04 -11.97
C ALA A 154 -12.88 18.69 -11.30
N ILE A 155 -13.79 17.72 -11.45
CA ILE A 155 -13.53 16.33 -11.09
C ILE A 155 -12.97 15.63 -12.32
N ILE A 156 -11.75 15.11 -12.20
CA ILE A 156 -11.03 14.45 -13.29
C ILE A 156 -10.71 13.02 -12.86
N VAL A 157 -10.78 12.10 -13.80
CA VAL A 157 -10.40 10.70 -13.61
C VAL A 157 -9.47 10.25 -14.73
N THR A 158 -8.60 9.28 -14.47
CA THR A 158 -7.63 8.76 -15.44
C THR A 158 -7.96 7.32 -15.81
N GLY A 159 -7.69 6.94 -17.06
CA GLY A 159 -7.89 5.57 -17.54
C GLY A 159 -9.35 5.14 -17.71
N GLN A 160 -9.53 3.88 -18.06
CA GLN A 160 -10.85 3.26 -18.17
C GLN A 160 -11.30 2.76 -16.80
N HIS A 161 -12.54 3.05 -16.45
CA HIS A 161 -13.16 2.59 -15.22
C HIS A 161 -13.97 1.35 -15.59
N GLY A 162 -14.01 0.37 -14.69
CA GLY A 162 -14.77 -0.86 -14.90
C GLY A 162 -16.24 -0.60 -15.26
N ALA A 163 -16.92 -1.65 -15.73
CA ALA A 163 -18.37 -1.62 -15.96
C ALA A 163 -19.16 -1.87 -14.67
#